data_AF-A0A5C8SYY0-F1
#
_entry.id   AF-A0A5C8SYY0-F1
#
_cell.length_a   1.000
_cell.length_b   1.000
_cell.length_c   1.000
_cell.angle_alpha   90.00
_cell.angle_beta   90.00
_cell.angle_gamma   90.00
#
_symmetry.space_group_name_H-M   'P 1'
#
loop_
_entity.id
_entity.type
_entity.pdbx_description
1 polymer ?
#
loop_
_entity_poly.entity_id
_entity_poly.type
_entity_poly.pdbx_seq_one_letter_code
_entity_poly.pdbx_strand_id
1 'polypeptide(L)'
;MALDPGSLPDDVDALKRMIVGMAREAVHANTLIEKLRSELARLKRAQFGVSSEKLKARVEQLELAIEALEVDEAERLAAAPVVADAVEASRVRPARRPLPDHLARESVIHPGPCACPSCGGVLRRIGEDVTETLDYVPGRFKVVRHVREAFACRSCEGMVQAPAPHHA
;
A
#
# COMPACT_ATOMS: atom_id res chain seq x y z
N MET A 1 23.53 -25.56 -27.72
CA MET A 1 24.61 -25.91 -28.66
C MET A 1 23.94 -26.56 -29.85
N ALA A 2 23.78 -25.84 -30.95
CA ALA A 2 23.14 -26.37 -32.14
C ALA A 2 24.17 -27.18 -32.93
N LEU A 3 23.83 -28.41 -33.30
CA LEU A 3 24.64 -29.21 -34.21
C LEU A 3 24.39 -28.70 -35.63
N ASP A 4 25.47 -28.38 -36.36
CA ASP A 4 25.40 -27.96 -37.77
C ASP A 4 25.18 -29.21 -38.64
N PRO A 5 24.10 -29.27 -39.44
CA PRO A 5 23.82 -30.43 -40.30
C PRO A 5 24.93 -30.73 -41.31
N GLY A 6 25.74 -29.73 -41.71
CA GLY A 6 26.87 -29.93 -42.62
C GLY A 6 28.07 -30.67 -42.00
N SER A 7 28.05 -30.90 -40.69
CA SER A 7 29.12 -31.62 -39.97
C SER A 7 28.80 -33.10 -39.72
N LEU A 8 27.64 -33.57 -40.19
CA LEU A 8 27.18 -34.94 -40.00
C LEU A 8 27.72 -35.86 -41.10
N PRO A 9 28.03 -37.13 -40.80
CA PRO A 9 28.35 -38.11 -41.84
C PRO A 9 27.14 -38.37 -42.75
N ASP A 10 27.36 -38.46 -44.07
CA ASP A 10 26.32 -38.82 -45.04
C ASP A 10 26.01 -40.34 -45.08
N ASP A 11 26.78 -41.15 -44.37
CA ASP A 11 26.58 -42.59 -44.27
C ASP A 11 25.45 -42.93 -43.28
N VAL A 12 24.43 -43.65 -43.77
CA VAL A 12 23.23 -44.02 -43.01
C VAL A 12 23.58 -44.86 -41.78
N ASP A 13 24.57 -45.75 -41.86
CA ASP A 13 24.95 -46.61 -40.74
C ASP A 13 25.82 -45.89 -39.70
N ALA A 14 26.58 -44.86 -40.10
CA ALA A 14 27.21 -43.91 -39.19
C ALA A 14 26.18 -43.08 -38.41
N LEU A 15 25.16 -42.55 -39.09
CA LEU A 15 24.08 -41.78 -38.46
C LEU A 15 23.27 -42.63 -37.45
N LYS A 16 22.92 -43.87 -37.81
CA LYS A 16 22.23 -44.78 -36.88
C LYS A 16 23.03 -45.03 -35.60
N ARG A 17 24.35 -45.22 -35.71
CA ARG A 17 25.23 -45.40 -34.53
C ARG A 17 25.26 -44.15 -33.63
N MET A 18 25.31 -42.96 -34.23
CA MET A 18 25.26 -41.69 -33.47
C MET A 18 23.90 -41.51 -32.76
N ILE A 19 22.78 -41.77 -33.44
CA ILE A 19 21.44 -41.67 -32.85
C ILE A 19 21.31 -42.63 -31.66
N VAL A 20 21.80 -43.86 -31.78
CA VAL A 20 21.80 -44.83 -30.68
C VAL A 20 22.68 -44.36 -29.51
N GLY A 21 23.84 -43.77 -29.80
CA GLY A 21 24.71 -43.16 -28.77
C GLY A 21 24.01 -42.03 -28.02
N MET A 22 23.43 -41.07 -28.76
CA MET A 22 22.67 -39.96 -28.18
C MET A 22 21.45 -40.43 -27.39
N ALA A 23 20.74 -41.44 -27.87
CA ALA A 23 19.60 -42.00 -27.14
C ALA A 23 20.03 -42.63 -25.80
N ARG A 24 21.17 -43.32 -25.76
CA ARG A 24 21.73 -43.87 -24.51
C ARG A 24 22.14 -42.75 -23.55
N GLU A 25 22.80 -41.71 -24.04
CA GLU A 25 23.18 -40.55 -23.23
C GLU A 25 21.96 -39.80 -22.69
N ALA A 26 20.92 -39.62 -23.51
CA ALA A 26 19.67 -38.99 -23.10
C ALA A 26 18.96 -39.81 -22.01
N VAL A 27 18.90 -41.13 -22.16
CA VAL A 27 18.35 -42.02 -21.11
C VAL A 27 19.17 -41.92 -19.83
N HIS A 28 20.50 -41.95 -19.91
CA HIS A 28 21.37 -41.82 -18.75
C HIS A 28 21.16 -40.47 -18.04
N ALA A 29 21.17 -39.36 -18.79
CA ALA A 29 20.94 -38.02 -18.26
C ALA A 29 19.56 -37.92 -17.58
N ASN A 30 18.50 -38.45 -18.21
CA ASN A 30 17.16 -38.47 -17.63
C ASN A 30 17.11 -39.26 -16.32
N THR A 31 17.75 -40.44 -16.25
CA THR A 31 17.79 -41.22 -15.00
C THR A 31 18.51 -40.48 -13.87
N LEU A 32 19.60 -39.77 -14.18
CA LEU A 32 20.32 -38.94 -13.20
C LEU A 32 19.47 -37.75 -12.73
N ILE A 33 18.78 -37.08 -13.66
CA ILE A 33 17.87 -35.98 -13.35
C ILE A 33 16.78 -36.44 -12.39
N GLU A 34 16.15 -37.59 -12.66
CA GLU A 34 15.10 -38.13 -11.80
C GLU A 34 15.64 -38.50 -10.41
N LYS A 35 16.83 -39.13 -10.34
CA LYS A 35 17.49 -39.39 -9.05
C LYS A 35 17.72 -38.11 -8.26
N LEU A 36 18.34 -37.10 -8.87
CA LEU A 36 18.66 -35.83 -8.21
C LEU A 36 17.40 -35.06 -7.80
N ARG A 37 16.35 -35.08 -8.62
CA ARG A 37 15.04 -34.52 -8.27
C ARG A 37 14.43 -35.20 -7.04
N SER A 38 14.51 -36.53 -6.97
CA SER A 38 14.01 -37.28 -5.82
C SER A 38 14.77 -36.95 -4.53
N GLU A 39 16.10 -36.81 -4.59
CA GLU A 39 16.94 -36.43 -3.46
C GLU A 39 16.65 -35.00 -2.98
N LEU A 40 16.52 -34.05 -3.92
CA LEU A 40 16.12 -32.68 -3.64
C LEU A 40 14.74 -32.61 -2.96
N ALA A 41 13.76 -33.36 -3.44
CA ALA A 41 12.44 -33.42 -2.84
C ALA A 41 12.50 -33.97 -1.41
N ARG A 42 13.32 -35.00 -1.16
CA ARG A 42 13.54 -35.56 0.18
C ARG A 42 14.16 -34.53 1.14
N LEU A 43 15.23 -33.85 0.71
CA LEU A 43 15.91 -32.83 1.52
C LEU A 43 15.00 -31.64 1.82
N LYS A 44 14.23 -31.17 0.83
CA LYS A 44 13.24 -30.10 1.04
C LYS A 44 12.16 -30.48 2.05
N ARG A 45 11.64 -31.72 2.02
CA ARG A 45 10.68 -32.19 3.04
C ARG A 45 11.33 -32.29 4.43
N ALA A 46 12.57 -32.74 4.53
CA ALA A 46 13.28 -32.79 5.82
C ALA A 46 13.50 -31.39 6.41
N GLN A 47 13.85 -30.41 5.57
CA GLN A 47 14.11 -29.04 6.01
C GLN A 47 12.82 -28.26 6.32
N PHE A 48 11.82 -28.32 5.44
CA PHE A 48 10.64 -27.46 5.50
C PHE A 48 9.34 -28.17 5.89
N GLY A 49 9.27 -29.50 5.74
CA GLY A 49 8.05 -30.27 6.03
C GLY A 49 7.68 -30.21 7.52
N VAL A 50 8.64 -30.55 8.39
CA VAL A 50 8.44 -30.54 9.85
C VAL A 50 8.14 -29.12 10.36
N SER A 51 8.79 -28.09 9.82
CA SER A 51 8.51 -26.70 10.20
C SER A 51 7.13 -26.24 9.73
N SER A 52 6.69 -26.66 8.54
CA SER A 52 5.38 -26.31 8.00
C SER A 52 4.25 -26.92 8.82
N GLU A 53 4.39 -28.19 9.23
CA GLU A 53 3.39 -28.85 10.08
C GLU A 53 3.32 -28.21 11.48
N LYS A 54 4.48 -27.91 12.09
CA LYS A 54 4.53 -27.21 13.38
C LYS A 54 3.93 -25.81 13.31
N LEU A 55 4.21 -25.07 12.25
CA LEU A 55 3.67 -23.73 12.04
C LEU A 55 2.15 -23.80 11.86
N LYS A 56 1.65 -24.76 11.07
CA LYS A 56 0.21 -24.98 10.88
C LYS A 56 -0.49 -25.31 12.20
N ALA A 57 0.05 -26.26 12.98
CA ALA A 57 -0.51 -26.59 14.30
C ALA A 57 -0.51 -25.40 15.26
N ARG A 58 0.52 -24.54 15.20
CA ARG A 58 0.59 -23.33 16.03
C ARG A 58 -0.41 -22.26 15.59
N VAL A 59 -0.67 -22.14 14.29
CA VAL A 59 -1.73 -21.26 13.76
C VAL A 59 -3.09 -21.74 14.25
N GLU A 60 -3.40 -23.04 14.10
CA GLU A 60 -4.66 -23.62 14.58
C GLU A 60 -4.85 -23.40 16.10
N GLN A 61 -3.78 -23.53 16.90
CA GLN A 61 -3.84 -23.24 18.34
C GLN A 61 -4.11 -21.75 18.64
N LEU A 62 -3.53 -20.83 17.87
CA LEU A 62 -3.74 -19.40 18.04
C LEU A 62 -5.15 -18.97 17.61
N GLU A 63 -5.66 -19.54 16.52
CA GLU A 63 -7.03 -19.32 16.05
C GLU A 63 -8.04 -19.71 17.13
N LEU A 64 -7.90 -20.91 17.71
CA LEU A 64 -8.76 -21.35 18.81
C LEU A 64 -8.68 -20.43 20.04
N ALA A 65 -7.49 -19.92 20.37
CA ALA A 65 -7.32 -18.98 21.47
C ALA A 65 -7.99 -17.62 21.19
N ILE A 66 -7.95 -17.15 19.94
CA ILE A 66 -8.64 -15.94 19.51
C ILE A 66 -10.15 -16.13 19.63
N GLU A 67 -10.70 -17.23 19.11
CA GLU A 67 -12.13 -17.53 19.21
C GLU A 67 -12.61 -17.53 20.67
N ALA A 68 -11.86 -18.14 21.58
CA ALA A 68 -12.19 -18.13 23.00
C ALA A 68 -12.23 -16.71 23.58
N LEU A 69 -11.24 -15.86 23.23
CA LEU A 69 -11.19 -14.47 23.69
C LEU A 69 -12.34 -13.62 23.11
N GLU A 70 -12.71 -13.85 21.86
CA GLU A 70 -13.85 -13.18 21.21
C GLU A 70 -15.17 -13.56 21.87
N VAL A 71 -15.36 -14.84 22.22
CA VAL A 71 -16.52 -15.30 22.99
C VAL A 71 -16.54 -14.65 24.37
N ASP A 72 -15.44 -14.66 25.12
CA ASP A 72 -15.33 -14.02 26.43
C ASP A 72 -15.61 -12.50 26.35
N GLU A 73 -15.17 -11.83 25.29
CA GLU A 73 -15.48 -10.43 25.05
C GLU A 73 -16.96 -10.21 24.76
N ALA A 74 -17.57 -11.03 23.91
CA ALA A 74 -19.00 -10.96 23.60
C ALA A 74 -19.87 -11.20 24.85
N GLU A 75 -19.51 -12.16 25.69
CA GLU A 75 -20.19 -12.43 26.96
C GLU A 75 -20.06 -11.25 27.94
N ARG A 76 -18.87 -10.65 28.06
CA ARG A 76 -18.66 -9.45 28.89
C ARG A 76 -19.46 -8.25 28.39
N LEU A 77 -19.54 -8.04 27.08
CA LEU A 77 -20.35 -6.99 26.47
C LEU A 77 -21.84 -7.22 26.68
N ALA A 78 -22.30 -8.47 26.65
CA ALA A 78 -23.69 -8.83 26.93
C ALA A 78 -24.06 -8.71 28.42
N ALA A 79 -23.10 -8.96 29.32
CA ALA A 79 -23.27 -8.86 30.76
C ALA A 79 -23.06 -7.43 31.31
N ALA A 80 -22.50 -6.53 30.50
CA ALA A 80 -22.38 -5.13 30.87
C ALA A 80 -23.79 -4.54 31.08
N PRO A 81 -24.07 -3.90 32.24
CA PRO A 81 -25.35 -3.25 32.44
C PRO A 81 -25.51 -2.20 31.34
N VAL A 82 -26.64 -2.27 30.61
CA VAL A 82 -27.03 -1.22 29.69
C VAL A 82 -27.33 -0.01 30.54
N VAL A 83 -26.31 0.80 30.80
CA VAL A 83 -26.50 2.11 31.39
C VAL A 83 -27.23 2.88 30.30
N ALA A 84 -28.56 2.93 30.41
CA ALA A 84 -29.41 3.86 29.67
C ALA A 84 -29.18 5.28 30.22
N ASP A 85 -27.92 5.66 30.37
CA ASP A 85 -27.52 7.04 30.52
C ASP A 85 -27.11 7.52 29.15
N ALA A 86 -27.76 8.60 28.75
CA ALA A 86 -27.54 9.33 27.54
C ALA A 86 -26.05 9.64 27.34
N VAL A 87 -25.38 8.78 26.60
CA VAL A 87 -24.27 9.19 25.78
C VAL A 87 -24.75 8.87 24.37
N GLU A 88 -25.47 9.84 23.79
CA GLU A 88 -25.18 10.18 22.40
C GLU A 88 -23.66 10.37 22.34
N ALA A 89 -22.93 9.27 22.18
CA ALA A 89 -21.59 9.28 21.68
C ALA A 89 -21.77 9.76 20.26
N SER A 90 -21.93 11.08 20.13
CA SER A 90 -21.71 11.81 18.90
C SER A 90 -20.43 11.20 18.37
N ARG A 91 -20.59 10.41 17.30
CA ARG A 91 -19.47 9.68 16.70
C ARG A 91 -18.43 10.76 16.47
N VAL A 92 -17.39 10.81 17.32
CA VAL A 92 -16.35 11.82 17.22
C VAL A 92 -15.68 11.47 15.92
N ARG A 93 -16.10 12.15 14.85
CA ARG A 93 -15.53 11.97 13.53
C ARG A 93 -14.03 12.16 13.73
N PRO A 94 -13.18 11.24 13.25
CA PRO A 94 -11.74 11.38 13.40
C PRO A 94 -11.33 12.71 12.77
N ALA A 95 -11.09 13.70 13.62
CA ALA A 95 -10.60 15.00 13.19
C ALA A 95 -9.09 14.84 12.94
N ARG A 96 -8.61 15.43 11.85
CA ARG A 96 -7.17 15.46 11.59
C ARG A 96 -6.50 16.20 12.75
N ARG A 97 -5.54 15.54 13.40
CA ARG A 97 -4.72 16.19 14.42
C ARG A 97 -3.93 17.33 13.77
N PRO A 98 -3.77 18.47 14.44
CA PRO A 98 -2.96 19.57 13.94
C PRO A 98 -1.50 19.13 13.75
N LEU A 99 -0.79 19.79 12.82
CA LEU A 99 0.63 19.53 12.61
C LEU A 99 1.44 19.95 13.85
N PRO A 100 2.56 19.27 14.16
CA PRO A 100 3.34 19.56 15.36
C PRO A 100 3.88 20.99 15.44
N ASP A 101 3.84 21.58 16.64
CA ASP A 101 4.18 23.00 16.83
C ASP A 101 5.65 23.36 16.66
N HIS A 102 6.55 22.38 16.81
CA HIS A 102 7.99 22.57 16.68
C HIS A 102 8.46 22.71 15.23
N LEU A 103 7.59 22.46 14.24
CA LEU A 103 7.93 22.63 12.84
C LEU A 103 7.88 24.12 12.43
N ALA A 104 8.87 24.55 11.66
CA ALA A 104 8.93 25.92 11.15
C ALA A 104 7.76 26.22 10.21
N ARG A 105 7.01 27.30 10.46
CA ARG A 105 5.84 27.72 9.67
C ARG A 105 6.19 28.88 8.74
N GLU A 106 5.83 28.76 7.46
CA GLU A 106 6.00 29.79 6.43
C GLU A 106 4.62 30.15 5.85
N SER A 107 4.26 31.44 5.81
CA SER A 107 2.95 31.89 5.33
C SER A 107 3.00 32.35 3.87
N VAL A 108 2.18 31.73 3.03
CA VAL A 108 1.95 32.14 1.63
C VAL A 108 0.55 32.74 1.54
N ILE A 109 0.48 34.05 1.27
CA ILE A 109 -0.78 34.76 1.10
C ILE A 109 -1.20 34.67 -0.36
N HIS A 110 -2.40 34.16 -0.60
CA HIS A 110 -3.03 34.13 -1.92
C HIS A 110 -3.98 35.33 -2.02
N PRO A 111 -3.57 36.43 -2.70
CA PRO A 111 -4.39 37.62 -2.78
C PRO A 111 -5.69 37.34 -3.56
N GLY A 112 -6.79 37.89 -3.07
CA GLY A 112 -8.05 37.86 -3.81
C GLY A 112 -8.04 38.80 -5.02
N PRO A 113 -8.99 38.63 -5.96
CA PRO A 113 -9.14 39.54 -7.07
C PRO A 113 -9.53 40.95 -6.59
N CYS A 114 -9.16 41.98 -7.35
CA CYS A 114 -9.42 43.38 -6.98
C CYS A 114 -10.89 43.81 -7.22
N ALA A 115 -11.63 43.08 -8.04
CA ALA A 115 -13.02 43.34 -8.39
C ALA A 115 -13.83 42.04 -8.46
N CYS A 116 -15.14 42.13 -8.28
CA CYS A 116 -16.01 40.96 -8.38
C CYS A 116 -15.97 40.36 -9.80
N PRO A 117 -15.62 39.08 -9.97
CA PRO A 117 -15.57 38.45 -11.29
C PRO A 117 -16.95 38.34 -11.96
N SER A 118 -18.04 38.38 -11.18
CA SER A 118 -19.40 38.26 -11.72
C SER A 118 -20.03 39.58 -12.14
N CYS A 119 -19.75 40.69 -11.45
CA CYS A 119 -20.42 41.97 -11.68
C CYS A 119 -19.50 43.21 -11.69
N GLY A 120 -18.20 43.05 -11.46
CA GLY A 120 -17.23 44.16 -11.40
C GLY A 120 -17.34 45.06 -10.15
N GLY A 121 -18.27 44.75 -9.22
CA GLY A 121 -18.48 45.54 -8.01
C GLY A 121 -17.32 45.49 -7.01
N VAL A 122 -17.32 46.47 -6.09
CA VAL A 122 -16.31 46.59 -5.02
C VAL A 122 -16.40 45.43 -4.05
N LEU A 123 -15.25 44.84 -3.74
CA LEU A 123 -15.11 43.73 -2.80
C LEU A 123 -14.72 44.23 -1.41
N ARG A 124 -15.30 43.61 -0.38
CA ARG A 124 -14.91 43.80 1.03
C ARG A 124 -14.32 42.50 1.56
N ARG A 125 -13.15 42.55 2.19
CA ARG A 125 -12.58 41.40 2.90
C ARG A 125 -13.48 41.02 4.08
N ILE A 126 -13.91 39.76 4.13
CA ILE A 126 -14.81 39.22 5.16
C ILE A 126 -14.11 38.21 6.08
N GLY A 127 -13.02 37.58 5.63
CA GLY A 127 -12.28 36.61 6.43
C GLY A 127 -11.08 36.06 5.67
N GLU A 128 -10.48 35.03 6.24
CA GLU A 128 -9.37 34.27 5.66
C GLU A 128 -9.60 32.78 5.91
N ASP A 129 -9.28 31.96 4.91
CA ASP A 129 -9.23 30.50 5.02
C ASP A 129 -7.76 30.09 5.06
N VAL A 130 -7.40 29.28 6.05
CA VAL A 130 -6.01 28.92 6.34
C VAL A 130 -5.86 27.42 6.19
N THR A 131 -5.09 26.98 5.18
CA THR A 131 -4.75 25.57 5.00
C THR A 131 -3.27 25.32 5.28
N GLU A 132 -2.96 24.33 6.12
CA GLU A 132 -1.59 23.95 6.46
C GLU A 132 -1.19 22.68 5.69
N THR A 133 0.00 22.70 5.07
CA THR A 133 0.58 21.56 4.35
C THR A 133 1.99 21.30 4.84
N LEU A 134 2.35 20.03 5.02
CA LEU A 134 3.71 19.63 5.39
C LEU A 134 4.57 19.55 4.12
N ASP A 135 5.68 20.30 4.09
CA ASP A 135 6.62 20.34 2.98
C ASP A 135 7.99 19.82 3.42
N TYR A 136 8.68 19.12 2.51
CA TYR A 136 9.99 18.53 2.77
C TYR A 136 11.09 19.36 2.15
N VAL A 137 12.01 19.84 2.99
CA VAL A 137 13.27 20.45 2.57
C VAL A 137 14.38 19.48 2.95
N PRO A 138 15.41 19.24 2.11
CA PRO A 138 16.49 18.32 2.47
C PRO A 138 17.02 18.58 3.90
N GLY A 139 16.85 17.59 4.78
CA GLY A 139 17.25 17.65 6.19
C GLY A 139 16.24 18.23 7.20
N ARG A 140 15.06 18.73 6.79
CA ARG A 140 14.02 19.21 7.72
C ARG A 140 12.62 19.25 7.09
N PHE A 141 11.59 19.14 7.93
CA PHE A 141 10.22 19.45 7.52
C PHE A 141 9.86 20.90 7.87
N LYS A 142 9.05 21.51 7.03
CA LYS A 142 8.41 22.80 7.31
C LYS A 142 6.91 22.71 7.05
N VAL A 143 6.15 23.60 7.66
CA VAL A 143 4.71 23.72 7.43
C VAL A 143 4.48 24.96 6.59
N VAL A 144 3.89 24.78 5.42
CA VAL A 144 3.45 25.89 4.56
C VAL A 144 2.00 26.21 4.88
N ARG A 145 1.77 27.43 5.35
CA ARG A 145 0.44 27.97 5.66
C ARG A 145 -0.06 28.78 4.48
N HIS A 146 -1.04 28.28 3.77
CA HIS A 146 -1.71 29.00 2.69
C HIS A 146 -2.87 29.82 3.26
N VAL A 147 -2.76 31.14 3.18
CA VAL A 147 -3.79 32.09 3.64
C VAL A 147 -4.56 32.59 2.42
N ARG A 148 -5.82 32.21 2.28
CA ARG A 148 -6.71 32.61 1.18
C ARG A 148 -7.73 33.61 1.71
N GLU A 149 -7.54 34.87 1.39
CA GLU A 149 -8.48 35.93 1.81
C GLU A 149 -9.84 35.75 1.12
N ALA A 150 -10.91 35.74 1.92
CA ALA A 150 -12.28 35.67 1.47
C ALA A 150 -12.88 37.08 1.36
N PHE A 151 -13.54 37.36 0.25
CA PHE A 151 -14.16 38.64 -0.08
C PHE A 151 -15.65 38.46 -0.34
N ALA A 152 -16.45 39.45 0.04
CA ALA A 152 -17.86 39.56 -0.35
C ALA A 152 -18.06 40.78 -1.26
N CYS A 153 -18.82 40.60 -2.34
CA CYS A 153 -19.24 41.70 -3.20
C CYS A 153 -20.43 42.44 -2.59
N ARG A 154 -20.40 43.78 -2.59
CA ARG A 154 -21.53 44.60 -2.11
C ARG A 154 -22.70 44.69 -3.10
N SER A 155 -22.47 44.44 -4.38
CA SER A 155 -23.48 44.63 -5.43
C SER A 155 -24.32 43.39 -5.68
N CYS A 156 -23.71 42.20 -5.61
CA CYS A 156 -24.38 40.93 -5.89
C CYS A 156 -24.32 39.92 -4.74
N GLU A 157 -23.79 40.33 -3.58
CA GLU A 157 -23.65 39.52 -2.36
C GLU A 157 -22.84 38.21 -2.53
N GLY A 158 -22.15 38.07 -3.68
CA GLY A 158 -21.34 36.89 -4.00
C GLY A 158 -20.04 36.82 -3.20
N MET A 159 -19.63 35.61 -2.82
CA MET A 159 -18.35 35.33 -2.18
C MET A 159 -17.28 35.06 -3.24
N VAL A 160 -16.10 35.64 -3.06
CA VAL A 160 -14.96 35.53 -3.96
C VAL A 160 -13.72 35.21 -3.14
N GLN A 161 -12.94 34.23 -3.58
CA GLN A 161 -11.72 33.79 -2.92
C GLN A 161 -10.74 33.28 -3.97
N ALA A 162 -9.43 33.41 -3.74
CA ALA A 162 -8.41 32.78 -4.58
C ALA A 162 -8.63 31.25 -4.61
N PRO A 163 -8.33 30.53 -5.71
CA PRO A 163 -8.51 29.07 -5.77
C PRO A 163 -7.70 28.34 -4.69
N ALA A 164 -8.17 27.16 -4.28
CA ALA A 164 -7.45 26.33 -3.31
C ALA A 164 -6.15 25.80 -3.94
N PRO A 165 -5.03 25.72 -3.18
CA PRO A 165 -3.82 25.08 -3.67
C PRO A 165 -4.09 23.61 -4.00
N HIS A 166 -3.49 23.11 -5.08
CA HIS A 166 -3.55 21.70 -5.42
C HIS A 166 -2.65 20.92 -4.44
N HIS A 167 -3.25 20.01 -3.68
CA HIS A 167 -2.51 19.03 -2.88
C HIS A 167 -2.37 17.75 -3.70
N ALA A 168 -1.13 17.29 -3.94
CA ALA A 168 -0.83 16.00 -4.55
C ALA A 168 -0.78 14.89 -3.48
#